data_AF-A0A0C2IQB9-F1
#
_entry.id   AF-A0A0C2IQB9-F1
#
_cell.length_a   1.000
_cell.length_b   1.000
_cell.length_c   1.000
_cell.angle_alpha   90.00
_cell.angle_beta   90.00
_cell.angle_gamma   90.00
#
_symmetry.space_group_name_H-M   'P 1'
#
loop_
_entity.id
_entity.type
_entity.pdbx_description
1 polymer ?
#
loop_
_entity_poly.entity_id
_entity_poly.type
_entity_poly.pdbx_seq_one_letter_code
_entity_poly.pdbx_strand_id
1 'polypeptide(L)'
;MPLWQFFHPPTAFSTAAEKQAVVDDVTRMYTGIGLPAFYVVVQFFPLDVSGSGGNFFVGGQPATNFVRIVIHHLAFQSQGSVAAHTRIASNVDGVVQPHLEARGFDWEYHVSESPPTMWKINGYVPPVMGNPAVTTWAKENKPSAYEGDGRSKTEEGGEAKASKDETRL
;
A
#
# COMPACT_ATOMS: atom_id res chain seq x y z
N MET A 1 -0.75 -5.37 1.35
CA MET A 1 -0.70 -4.06 0.70
C MET A 1 0.17 -3.13 1.48
N PRO A 2 1.15 -2.58 0.78
CA PRO A 2 1.29 -1.16 0.64
C PRO A 2 0.62 -0.68 -0.66
N LEU A 3 -0.17 0.38 -0.59
CA LEU A 3 -0.57 1.19 -1.74
C LEU A 3 0.23 2.48 -1.69
N TRP A 4 0.97 2.79 -2.75
CA TRP A 4 1.69 4.03 -2.95
C TRP A 4 1.03 4.81 -4.08
N GLN A 5 0.71 6.07 -3.83
CA GLN A 5 0.17 6.97 -4.84
C GLN A 5 1.06 8.20 -4.91
N PHE A 6 1.58 8.48 -6.10
CA PHE A 6 2.39 9.64 -6.40
C PHE A 6 1.54 10.64 -7.16
N PHE A 7 1.24 11.79 -6.54
CA PHE A 7 0.60 12.93 -7.19
C PHE A 7 1.69 13.94 -7.54
N HIS A 8 1.83 14.28 -8.82
CA HIS A 8 3.03 14.95 -9.29
C HIS A 8 2.77 15.86 -10.51
N PRO A 9 3.58 16.90 -10.75
CA PRO A 9 3.60 17.62 -12.02
C PRO A 9 4.02 16.66 -13.14
N PRO A 10 3.58 16.86 -14.40
CA PRO A 10 3.89 15.93 -15.49
C PRO A 10 5.39 15.72 -15.73
N THR A 11 6.22 16.69 -15.33
CA THR A 11 7.68 16.69 -15.43
C THR A 11 8.36 15.70 -14.47
N ALA A 12 7.72 15.30 -13.37
CA ALA A 12 8.35 14.45 -12.36
C ALA A 12 8.53 12.99 -12.81
N PHE A 13 7.63 12.45 -13.61
CA PHE A 13 7.71 11.06 -14.10
C PHE A 13 7.20 11.01 -15.54
N SER A 14 8.06 11.43 -16.46
CA SER A 14 7.74 11.63 -17.87
C SER A 14 7.83 10.35 -18.70
N THR A 15 8.61 9.37 -18.24
CA THR A 15 8.84 8.11 -18.96
C THR A 15 8.36 6.89 -18.17
N ALA A 16 8.12 5.79 -18.89
CA ALA A 16 7.84 4.50 -18.27
C ALA A 16 9.04 3.97 -17.46
N ALA A 17 10.27 4.25 -17.89
CA ALA A 17 11.48 3.81 -17.21
C ALA A 17 11.66 4.49 -15.84
N GLU A 18 11.41 5.80 -15.75
CA GLU A 18 11.43 6.53 -14.46
C GLU A 18 10.40 5.96 -13.49
N LYS A 19 9.18 5.68 -13.97
CA LYS A 19 8.14 5.04 -13.15
C LYS A 19 8.54 3.64 -12.72
N GLN A 20 9.10 2.84 -13.63
CA GLN A 20 9.51 1.47 -13.34
C GLN A 20 10.62 1.42 -12.28
N ALA A 21 11.59 2.33 -12.33
CA ALA A 21 12.65 2.39 -11.33
C ALA A 21 12.10 2.63 -9.90
N VAL A 22 11.12 3.53 -9.76
CA VAL A 22 10.40 3.72 -8.49
C VAL A 22 9.66 2.46 -8.07
N VAL A 23 8.91 1.83 -8.98
CA VAL A 23 8.16 0.60 -8.71
C VAL A 23 9.07 -0.51 -8.23
N ASP A 24 10.23 -0.69 -8.85
CA ASP A 24 11.21 -1.71 -8.50
C ASP A 24 11.76 -1.49 -7.09
N ASP A 25 12.10 -0.25 -6.73
CA ASP A 25 12.63 0.09 -5.40
C ASP A 25 11.58 -0.03 -4.30
N VAL A 26 10.35 0.45 -4.54
CA VAL A 26 9.23 0.25 -3.62
C VAL A 26 8.97 -1.24 -3.43
N THR A 27 8.91 -2.02 -4.50
CA THR A 27 8.65 -3.46 -4.44
C THR A 27 9.77 -4.21 -3.71
N ARG A 28 11.02 -3.84 -3.97
CA ARG A 28 12.20 -4.39 -3.28
C ARG A 28 12.17 -4.13 -1.78
N MET A 29 11.77 -2.93 -1.35
CA MET A 29 11.66 -2.60 0.08
C MET A 29 10.74 -3.58 0.84
N TYR A 30 9.59 -3.93 0.26
CA TYR A 30 8.63 -4.83 0.92
C TYR A 30 8.95 -6.32 0.75
N THR A 31 9.44 -6.72 -0.42
CA THR A 31 9.88 -8.10 -0.65
C THR A 31 11.11 -8.45 0.18
N GLY A 32 11.98 -7.47 0.47
CA GLY A 32 13.12 -7.62 1.37
C GLY A 32 12.75 -7.96 2.83
N ILE A 33 11.50 -7.72 3.24
CA ILE A 33 10.96 -8.17 4.53
C ILE A 33 10.01 -9.38 4.41
N GLY A 34 9.94 -10.01 3.23
CA GLY A 34 9.19 -11.24 3.00
C GLY A 34 7.74 -11.07 2.54
N LEU A 35 7.29 -9.84 2.24
CA LEU A 35 5.96 -9.65 1.67
C LEU A 35 5.89 -10.10 0.21
N PRO A 36 4.74 -10.65 -0.25
CA PRO A 36 4.54 -10.98 -1.65
C PRO A 36 4.65 -9.75 -2.56
N ALA A 37 5.34 -9.86 -3.69
CA ALA A 37 5.51 -8.72 -4.61
C ALA A 37 4.16 -8.19 -5.11
N PHE A 38 3.20 -9.07 -5.40
CA PHE A 38 1.85 -8.66 -5.84
C PHE A 38 1.03 -7.92 -4.77
N TYR A 39 1.50 -7.79 -3.52
CA TYR A 39 0.90 -6.88 -2.55
C TYR A 39 1.27 -5.42 -2.80
N VAL A 40 2.33 -5.14 -3.55
CA VAL A 40 2.83 -3.79 -3.73
C VAL A 40 2.12 -3.16 -4.90
N VAL A 41 1.31 -2.13 -4.63
CA VAL A 41 0.59 -1.38 -5.65
C VAL A 41 1.15 0.03 -5.68
N VAL A 42 1.61 0.47 -6.85
CA VAL A 42 2.14 1.82 -7.07
C VAL A 42 1.36 2.48 -8.19
N GLN A 43 0.89 3.70 -7.96
CA GLN A 43 0.09 4.48 -8.92
C GLN A 43 0.71 5.86 -9.09
N PHE A 44 0.72 6.34 -10.33
CA PHE A 44 1.20 7.67 -10.70
C PHE A 44 0.04 8.50 -11.24
N PHE A 45 -0.19 9.66 -10.64
CA PHE A 45 -1.23 10.62 -10.99
C PHE A 45 -0.56 11.93 -11.42
N PRO A 46 -0.31 12.13 -12.72
CA PRO A 46 0.11 13.43 -13.21
C PRO A 46 -1.05 14.41 -13.03
N LEU A 47 -0.78 15.53 -12.37
CA LEU A 47 -1.74 16.61 -12.17
C LEU A 47 -1.33 17.83 -12.99
N ASP A 48 -2.30 18.46 -13.66
CA ASP A 48 -2.06 19.71 -14.36
C ASP A 48 -1.66 20.82 -13.38
N VAL A 49 -0.61 21.56 -13.73
CA VAL A 49 -0.04 22.67 -12.94
C VAL A 49 0.00 23.98 -13.73
N SER A 50 -0.70 24.05 -14.87
CA SER A 50 -0.68 25.20 -15.76
C SER A 50 -1.68 26.29 -15.34
N GLY A 51 -1.15 27.46 -14.97
CA GLY A 51 -1.92 28.71 -14.79
C GLY A 51 -3.16 28.59 -13.90
N SER A 52 -4.26 29.22 -14.34
CA SER A 52 -5.55 29.26 -13.61
C SER A 52 -6.39 27.99 -13.76
N GLY A 53 -5.95 27.01 -14.56
CA GLY A 53 -6.62 25.71 -14.76
C GLY A 53 -5.96 24.55 -14.02
N GLY A 54 -4.90 24.83 -13.25
CA GLY A 54 -4.16 23.82 -12.49
C GLY A 54 -5.03 23.08 -11.48
N ASN A 55 -4.65 21.85 -11.17
CA ASN A 55 -5.30 20.95 -10.21
C ASN A 55 -4.38 20.62 -9.02
N PHE A 56 -3.20 21.24 -8.95
CA PHE A 56 -2.23 20.95 -7.90
C PHE A 56 -1.52 22.23 -7.43
N PHE A 57 -1.72 22.56 -6.16
CA PHE A 57 -1.21 23.78 -5.54
C PHE A 57 -0.61 23.47 -4.16
N VAL A 58 0.46 24.17 -3.81
CA VAL A 58 1.08 24.16 -2.48
C VAL A 58 1.21 25.60 -2.01
N GLY A 59 0.72 25.91 -0.81
CA GLY A 59 0.75 27.27 -0.28
C GLY A 59 0.02 28.30 -1.16
N GLY A 60 -0.99 27.88 -1.92
CA GLY A 60 -1.73 28.74 -2.85
C GLY A 60 -1.04 29.02 -4.19
N GLN A 61 0.10 28.39 -4.48
CA GLN A 61 0.83 28.52 -5.76
C GLN A 61 0.84 27.20 -6.53
N PRO A 62 0.86 27.22 -7.88
CA PRO A 62 0.94 26.00 -8.69
C PRO A 62 2.17 25.14 -8.33
N ALA A 63 1.94 23.85 -8.09
CA ALA A 63 2.94 22.90 -7.59
C ALA A 63 3.84 22.35 -8.72
N THR A 64 4.58 23.22 -9.40
CA THR A 64 5.37 22.87 -10.60
C THR A 64 6.60 21.99 -10.31
N ASN A 65 7.07 21.93 -9.07
CA ASN A 65 8.25 21.19 -8.63
C ASN A 65 8.03 20.35 -7.36
N PHE A 66 6.79 19.94 -7.09
CA PHE A 66 6.45 19.25 -5.84
C PHE A 66 5.75 17.91 -6.09
N VAL A 67 6.10 16.88 -5.32
CA VAL A 67 5.48 15.56 -5.39
C VAL A 67 4.86 15.17 -4.06
N ARG A 68 3.56 14.86 -4.06
CA ARG A 68 2.83 14.37 -2.89
C ARG A 68 2.69 12.85 -2.94
N ILE A 69 3.09 12.17 -1.88
CA ILE A 69 3.07 10.70 -1.79
C ILE A 69 2.12 10.21 -0.69
N VAL A 70 1.08 9.48 -1.08
CA VAL A 70 0.15 8.85 -0.14
C VAL A 70 0.48 7.37 -0.03
N ILE A 71 0.70 6.91 1.20
CA ILE A 71 1.07 5.51 1.48
C ILE A 71 0.05 4.91 2.44
N HIS A 72 -0.55 3.79 2.06
CA HIS A 72 -1.42 3.01 2.95
C HIS A 72 -0.80 1.66 3.27
N HIS A 73 -0.57 1.37 4.55
CA HIS A 73 -0.12 0.05 5.02
C HIS A 73 -1.30 -0.72 5.61
N LEU A 74 -1.51 -1.93 5.09
CA LEU A 74 -2.55 -2.85 5.56
C LEU A 74 -1.99 -4.23 5.91
N ALA A 75 -0.88 -4.65 5.31
CA ALA A 75 -0.30 -5.99 5.57
C ALA A 75 0.49 -6.10 6.88
N PHE A 76 0.72 -4.97 7.56
CA PHE A 76 1.29 -4.89 8.90
C PHE A 76 0.80 -3.59 9.57
N GLN A 77 0.84 -3.57 10.90
CA GLN A 77 0.50 -2.39 11.70
C GLN A 77 1.64 -2.15 12.69
N SER A 78 2.08 -0.90 12.80
CA SER A 78 3.10 -0.42 13.73
C SER A 78 2.71 -0.56 15.21
N GLN A 79 1.41 -0.75 15.48
CA GLN A 79 0.81 -0.74 16.82
C GLN A 79 1.11 0.56 17.60
N GLY A 80 1.27 1.69 16.90
CA GLY A 80 1.59 2.99 17.51
C GLY A 80 3.01 3.10 18.06
N SER A 81 3.89 2.14 17.76
CA SER A 81 5.28 2.17 18.22
C SER A 81 6.06 3.27 17.51
N VAL A 82 6.58 4.23 18.28
CA VAL A 82 7.44 5.31 17.76
C VAL A 82 8.65 4.75 17.02
N ALA A 83 9.29 3.70 17.57
CA ALA A 83 10.43 3.06 16.92
C ALA A 83 10.05 2.42 15.56
N ALA A 84 8.86 1.81 15.48
CA ALA A 84 8.35 1.28 14.22
C ALA A 84 8.06 2.41 13.22
N HIS A 85 7.44 3.51 13.66
CA HIS A 85 7.19 4.68 12.82
C HIS A 85 8.49 5.28 12.27
N THR A 86 9.51 5.47 13.11
CA THR A 86 10.81 5.98 12.67
C THR A 86 11.45 5.06 11.64
N ARG A 87 11.41 3.74 11.86
CA ARG A 87 11.95 2.77 10.90
C ARG A 87 11.19 2.80 9.57
N ILE A 88 9.86 2.91 9.62
CA ILE A 88 9.03 3.04 8.42
C ILE A 88 9.42 4.31 7.65
N ALA A 89 9.52 5.45 8.34
CA ALA A 89 9.91 6.72 7.76
C ALA A 89 11.29 6.61 7.08
N SER A 90 12.31 6.12 7.79
CA SER A 90 13.65 5.96 7.21
C SER A 90 13.68 5.02 5.99
N ASN A 91 12.87 3.96 5.97
CA ASN A 91 12.77 3.09 4.81
C ASN A 91 12.10 3.79 3.61
N VAL A 92 11.05 4.57 3.87
CA VAL A 92 10.38 5.38 2.84
C VAL A 92 11.35 6.43 2.28
N ASP A 93 12.09 7.13 3.14
CA ASP A 93 13.10 8.12 2.73
C ASP A 93 14.13 7.48 1.79
N GLY A 94 14.66 6.30 2.18
CA GLY A 94 15.64 5.57 1.36
C GLY A 94 15.13 5.16 -0.03
N VAL A 95 13.82 4.98 -0.20
CA VAL A 95 13.20 4.75 -1.51
C VAL A 95 12.96 6.06 -2.25
N VAL A 96 12.49 7.11 -1.57
CA VAL A 96 12.01 8.34 -2.24
C VAL A 96 13.17 9.25 -2.68
N GLN A 97 14.20 9.41 -1.84
CA GLN A 97 15.28 10.36 -2.07
C GLN A 97 15.99 10.19 -3.43
N PRO A 98 16.34 8.97 -3.89
CA PRO A 98 16.99 8.79 -5.20
C PRO A 98 16.11 9.20 -6.40
N HIS A 99 14.78 9.16 -6.25
CA HIS A 99 13.84 9.40 -7.35
C HIS A 99 13.30 10.84 -7.40
N LEU A 100 13.38 11.57 -6.28
CA LEU A 100 12.82 12.91 -6.16
C LEU A 100 13.88 13.95 -5.76
N GLU A 101 14.48 13.78 -4.57
CA GLU A 101 15.45 14.74 -4.03
C GLU A 101 16.68 14.86 -4.94
N ALA A 102 17.24 13.74 -5.40
CA ALA A 102 18.37 13.74 -6.33
C ALA A 102 18.05 14.39 -7.69
N ARG A 103 16.76 14.58 -8.01
CA ARG A 103 16.27 15.25 -9.21
C ARG A 103 15.76 16.67 -8.94
N GLY A 104 15.92 17.17 -7.71
CA GLY A 104 15.59 18.54 -7.32
C GLY A 104 14.10 18.80 -7.03
N PHE A 105 13.28 17.76 -6.84
CA PHE A 105 11.88 17.92 -6.46
C PHE A 105 11.72 18.12 -4.96
N ASP A 106 10.83 19.04 -4.58
CA ASP A 106 10.27 19.07 -3.23
C ASP A 106 9.30 17.90 -3.07
N TRP A 107 9.23 17.29 -1.88
CA TRP A 107 8.37 16.14 -1.66
C TRP A 107 7.81 16.05 -0.24
N GLU A 108 6.63 15.44 -0.14
CA GLU A 108 5.97 15.16 1.14
C GLU A 108 5.26 13.81 1.07
N TYR A 109 5.46 12.96 2.09
CA TYR A 109 4.64 11.77 2.27
C TYR A 109 3.87 11.77 3.59
N HIS A 110 2.84 10.93 3.61
CA HIS A 110 2.30 10.44 4.87
C HIS A 110 2.01 8.95 4.73
N VAL A 111 2.10 8.23 5.85
CA VAL A 111 1.72 6.82 5.95
C VAL A 111 0.48 6.73 6.82
N SER A 112 -0.55 6.07 6.30
CA SER A 112 -1.75 5.72 7.05
C SER A 112 -1.85 4.20 7.19
N GLU A 113 -2.25 3.73 8.36
CA GLU A 113 -2.47 2.31 8.62
C GLU A 113 -3.98 2.03 8.70
N SER A 114 -4.42 0.87 8.21
CA SER A 114 -5.82 0.45 8.32
C SER A 114 -5.93 -1.00 8.81
N PRO A 115 -7.02 -1.39 9.48
CA PRO A 115 -7.20 -2.75 9.96
C PRO A 115 -7.11 -3.77 8.80
N PRO A 116 -6.25 -4.80 8.90
CA PRO A 116 -6.11 -5.80 7.84
C PRO A 116 -7.39 -6.60 7.58
N THR A 117 -8.29 -6.66 8.56
CA THR A 117 -9.57 -7.38 8.48
C THR A 117 -10.55 -6.79 7.46
N MET A 118 -10.34 -5.54 7.02
CA MET A 118 -11.15 -4.88 5.99
C MET A 118 -10.50 -4.89 4.61
N TRP A 119 -9.49 -5.73 4.40
CA TRP A 119 -8.75 -5.83 3.16
C TRP A 119 -8.92 -7.22 2.53
N LYS A 120 -9.18 -7.25 1.22
CA LYS A 120 -9.27 -8.49 0.43
C LYS A 120 -8.49 -8.38 -0.88
N ILE A 121 -7.94 -9.50 -1.34
CA ILE A 121 -7.38 -9.65 -2.69
C ILE A 121 -8.08 -10.82 -3.36
N ASN A 122 -8.69 -10.60 -4.53
CA ASN A 122 -9.51 -11.60 -5.22
C ASN A 122 -10.57 -12.27 -4.30
N GLY A 123 -11.01 -11.49 -3.30
CA GLY A 123 -11.94 -11.87 -2.23
C GLY A 123 -11.41 -12.82 -1.15
N TYR A 124 -10.11 -13.16 -1.15
CA TYR A 124 -9.41 -13.79 -0.04
C TYR A 124 -9.06 -12.73 1.02
N VAL A 125 -9.19 -13.06 2.31
CA VAL A 125 -8.52 -12.30 3.37
C VAL A 125 -7.03 -12.58 3.23
N PRO A 126 -6.15 -11.58 3.03
CA PRO A 126 -4.74 -11.84 2.81
C PRO A 126 -4.02 -12.17 4.13
N PRO A 127 -3.06 -13.09 4.13
CA PRO A 127 -2.22 -13.30 5.30
C PRO A 127 -1.37 -12.05 5.55
N VAL A 128 -1.31 -11.62 6.81
CA VAL A 128 -0.48 -10.51 7.29
C VAL A 128 0.87 -11.01 7.77
N MET A 129 1.82 -10.08 7.93
CA MET A 129 3.17 -10.39 8.42
C MET A 129 3.14 -11.27 9.68
N GLY A 130 3.93 -12.35 9.67
CA GLY A 130 3.98 -13.35 10.73
C GLY A 130 3.10 -14.59 10.50
N ASN A 131 2.13 -14.55 9.58
CA ASN A 131 1.39 -15.74 9.19
C ASN A 131 2.22 -16.61 8.20
N PRO A 132 2.36 -17.93 8.42
CA PRO A 132 3.11 -18.82 7.52
C PRO A 132 2.66 -18.79 6.05
N ALA A 133 1.37 -18.53 5.79
CA ALA A 133 0.83 -18.43 4.43
C ALA A 133 1.42 -17.25 3.64
N VAL A 134 1.99 -16.23 4.30
CA VAL A 134 2.73 -15.14 3.63
C VAL A 134 3.86 -15.71 2.78
N THR A 135 4.62 -16.69 3.29
CA THR A 135 5.73 -17.30 2.54
C THR A 135 5.23 -18.04 1.29
N THR A 136 4.12 -18.76 1.40
CA THR A 136 3.50 -19.43 0.26
C THR A 136 3.05 -18.42 -0.79
N TRP A 137 2.31 -17.39 -0.39
CA TRP A 137 1.84 -16.34 -1.30
C TRP A 137 3.00 -15.56 -1.92
N ALA A 138 4.09 -15.33 -1.18
CA ALA A 138 5.28 -14.65 -1.69
C ALA A 138 6.00 -15.50 -2.73
N LYS A 139 6.17 -16.81 -2.48
CA LYS A 139 6.80 -17.75 -3.41
C LYS A 139 5.98 -17.92 -4.69
N GLU A 140 4.66 -18.05 -4.57
CA GLU A 140 3.77 -18.25 -5.72
C GLU A 140 3.39 -16.95 -6.44
N ASN A 141 3.64 -15.81 -5.78
CA ASN A 141 3.28 -14.46 -6.23
C ASN A 141 1.82 -14.33 -6.70
N LYS A 142 0.90 -14.98 -5.97
CA LYS A 142 -0.54 -14.94 -6.24
C LYS A 142 -1.34 -15.18 -4.95
N PRO A 143 -2.60 -14.72 -4.87
CA PRO A 143 -3.49 -15.10 -3.78
C PRO A 143 -3.93 -16.56 -3.96
N SER A 144 -3.93 -17.32 -2.86
CA SER A 144 -4.39 -18.72 -2.81
C SER A 144 -5.06 -19.03 -1.46
N ALA A 145 -5.91 -20.06 -1.42
CA ALA A 145 -6.61 -20.42 -0.18
C ALA A 145 -5.63 -20.83 0.94
N TYR A 146 -5.95 -20.48 2.18
CA TYR A 146 -5.23 -20.92 3.38
C TYR A 146 -6.15 -20.86 4.61
N GLU A 147 -5.76 -21.49 5.71
CA GLU A 147 -6.53 -21.44 6.96
C GLU A 147 -6.61 -20.00 7.50
N GLY A 148 -7.83 -19.46 7.57
CA GLY A 148 -8.07 -18.09 8.03
C GLY A 148 -8.23 -17.05 6.90
N ASP A 149 -8.30 -17.49 5.64
CA ASP A 149 -8.61 -16.64 4.48
C ASP A 149 -10.08 -16.16 4.42
N GLY A 150 -10.91 -16.59 5.39
CA GLY A 150 -12.33 -16.29 5.47
C GLY A 150 -13.21 -17.04 4.46
N ARG A 151 -12.63 -17.93 3.65
CA ARG A 151 -13.32 -18.83 2.72
C ARG A 151 -13.20 -20.30 3.14
N SER A 152 -12.18 -20.64 3.93
CA SER A 152 -11.90 -21.99 4.41
C SER A 152 -12.84 -22.45 5.53
N LYS A 153 -14.17 -22.27 5.41
CA LYS A 153 -15.24 -23.02 6.12
C LYS A 153 -16.56 -22.83 5.37
N THR A 154 -16.75 -23.57 4.28
CA THR A 154 -18.10 -23.81 3.71
C THR A 154 -18.24 -25.20 3.08
N GLU A 155 -17.40 -26.15 3.50
CA GLU A 155 -17.57 -27.56 3.17
C GLU A 155 -17.35 -28.38 4.44
N GLU A 156 -18.33 -28.35 5.35
CA GLU A 156 -18.66 -29.50 6.19
C GLU A 156 -20.02 -29.23 6.83
N GLY A 157 -21.01 -30.02 6.41
CA GLY A 157 -22.37 -29.94 6.91
C GLY A 157 -22.44 -30.27 8.39
N GLY A 158 -23.08 -29.39 9.15
CA GLY A 158 -23.56 -29.67 10.49
C GLY A 158 -24.91 -28.99 10.63
N GLU A 159 -25.97 -29.80 10.66
CA GLU A 159 -27.34 -29.34 10.92
C GLU A 159 -27.38 -28.47 12.18
N ALA A 160 -27.58 -27.17 11.99
CA ALA A 160 -27.95 -26.29 13.08
C ALA A 160 -29.41 -26.61 13.44
N LYS A 161 -29.61 -27.42 14.48
CA LYS A 161 -30.91 -27.51 15.16
C LYS A 161 -31.32 -26.09 15.54
N ALA A 162 -32.46 -25.67 15.01
CA ALA A 162 -33.09 -24.40 15.35
C ALA A 162 -33.38 -24.33 16.85
N SER A 163 -32.67 -23.44 17.55
CA SER A 163 -33.12 -22.91 18.83
C SER A 163 -33.81 -21.59 18.54
N LYS A 164 -35.13 -21.56 18.73
CA LYS A 164 -35.88 -20.32 18.89
C LYS A 164 -35.35 -19.65 20.15
N ASP A 165 -34.81 -18.45 20.02
CA ASP A 165 -35.18 -17.41 20.97
C ASP A 165 -35.06 -16.03 20.33
N GLU A 166 -36.17 -15.31 20.41
CA GLU A 166 -36.30 -13.92 20.02
C GLU A 166 -35.52 -13.05 21.01
N THR A 167 -35.00 -11.91 20.53
CA THR A 167 -35.20 -10.56 21.09
C THR A 167 -33.93 -9.69 20.98
N ARG A 168 -33.99 -8.67 20.09
CA ARG A 168 -33.43 -7.29 20.14
C ARG A 168 -32.01 -7.10 20.72
N LEU A 169 -31.09 -6.38 20.06
CA LEU A 169 -31.16 -5.09 19.35
C LEU A 169 -30.03 -5.00 18.31
#